data_AF-A0AAN8JYA4-F1
#
_entry.id   AF-A0AAN8JYA4-F1
#
_cell.length_a   1.000
_cell.length_b   1.000
_cell.length_c   1.000
_cell.angle_alpha   90.00
_cell.angle_beta   90.00
_cell.angle_gamma   90.00
#
_symmetry.space_group_name_H-M   'P 1'
#
loop_
_entity.id
_entity.type
_entity.pdbx_description
1 polymer ?
#
loop_
_entity_poly.entity_id
_entity_poly.type
_entity_poly.pdbx_seq_one_letter_code
_entity_poly.pdbx_strand_id
1 'polypeptide(L)'
;MVASRETSFAHALTFSEHPLTPGEIFLVEIEKNERGWSGHLRVGLTQLNPGNRFELPQFALPDLANLGKSWIFAVTKTHNRVVPENQEPYKSVIRNSEVIHTPRGSFSRNMLLPISRNGEPCNNSDNKSTILPTDIGSRIGIMYKVEDNVAEMHFIINGEDQGPSSNTIPLQGGPLYAVVDVYGTTKQVRIVQLYGVTSLQNACRDLLLQLVKKTDIERLPLPKKIIQFLRYEL
;
A
#
# COMPACT_ATOMS: atom_id res chain seq x y z
N MET A 1 -7.73 -8.24 3.96
CA MET A 1 -8.82 -7.37 4.45
C MET A 1 -9.08 -6.28 3.43
N VAL A 2 -10.34 -5.91 3.21
CA VAL A 2 -10.78 -4.98 2.15
C VAL A 2 -11.59 -3.86 2.79
N ALA A 3 -11.45 -2.64 2.27
CA ALA A 3 -12.29 -1.49 2.59
C ALA A 3 -12.99 -1.00 1.31
N SER A 4 -14.30 -0.82 1.37
CA SER A 4 -15.13 -0.43 0.22
C SER A 4 -16.04 0.72 0.62
N ARG A 5 -16.19 1.69 -0.28
CA ARG A 5 -17.22 2.72 -0.15
C ARG A 5 -18.55 2.16 -0.65
N GLU A 6 -19.52 1.95 0.23
CA GLU A 6 -20.81 1.37 -0.17
C GLU A 6 -21.66 2.35 -1.00
N THR A 7 -21.98 3.51 -0.43
CA THR A 7 -22.87 4.51 -1.03
C THR A 7 -22.25 5.90 -1.06
N SER A 8 -22.67 6.73 -2.03
CA SER A 8 -22.20 8.12 -2.18
C SER A 8 -20.68 8.24 -2.40
N PHE A 9 -20.07 9.38 -2.09
CA PHE A 9 -18.66 9.73 -2.27
C PHE A 9 -17.91 10.03 -0.96
N ALA A 10 -18.57 9.80 0.17
CA ALA A 10 -18.19 10.33 1.47
C ALA A 10 -18.25 9.24 2.57
N HIS A 11 -17.79 9.56 3.77
CA HIS A 11 -17.81 8.66 4.93
C HIS A 11 -17.05 7.34 4.69
N ALA A 12 -15.92 7.43 3.97
CA ALA A 12 -15.12 6.28 3.59
C ALA A 12 -13.71 6.32 4.20
N LEU A 13 -13.59 6.98 5.36
CA LEU A 13 -12.38 7.03 6.16
C LEU A 13 -12.13 5.69 6.84
N THR A 14 -10.90 5.21 6.72
CA THR A 14 -10.41 3.99 7.34
C THR A 14 -9.01 4.22 7.90
N PHE A 15 -8.65 3.43 8.91
CA PHE A 15 -7.40 3.58 9.64
C PHE A 15 -6.70 2.22 9.77
N SER A 16 -5.38 2.23 9.96
CA SER A 16 -4.69 1.02 10.43
C SER A 16 -5.15 0.66 11.84
N GLU A 17 -5.29 -0.64 12.12
CA GLU A 17 -5.69 -1.14 13.44
C GLU A 17 -4.64 -0.81 14.52
N HIS A 18 -3.36 -0.81 14.13
CA HIS A 18 -2.23 -0.55 14.99
C HIS A 18 -1.42 0.64 14.47
N PRO A 19 -0.71 1.35 15.36
CA PRO A 19 0.21 2.39 14.93
C PRO A 19 1.35 1.78 14.12
N LEU A 20 1.81 2.50 13.10
CA LEU A 20 3.00 2.09 12.36
C LEU A 20 4.25 2.31 13.21
N THR A 21 5.23 1.45 13.00
CA THR A 21 6.60 1.65 13.48
C THR A 21 7.41 2.46 12.46
N PRO A 22 8.43 3.23 12.88
CA PRO A 22 9.31 3.91 11.94
C PRO A 22 9.93 2.93 10.95
N GLY A 23 9.88 3.23 9.65
CA GLY A 23 10.37 2.36 8.58
C GLY A 23 9.43 1.22 8.17
N GLU A 24 8.28 1.06 8.83
CA GLU A 24 7.23 0.14 8.41
C GLU A 24 6.44 0.69 7.23
N ILE A 25 6.11 -0.19 6.29
CA ILE A 25 5.33 0.14 5.11
C ILE A 25 3.92 -0.41 5.29
N PHE A 26 2.93 0.48 5.34
CA PHE A 26 1.52 0.12 5.24
C PHE A 26 1.09 0.19 3.78
N LEU A 27 0.75 -0.97 3.19
CA LEU A 27 0.52 -1.09 1.76
C LEU A 27 -0.94 -1.44 1.43
N VAL A 28 -1.54 -0.68 0.52
CA VAL A 28 -2.87 -0.96 -0.03
C VAL A 28 -2.82 -1.10 -1.55
N GLU A 29 -3.72 -1.91 -2.10
CA GLU A 29 -3.93 -2.09 -3.53
C GLU A 29 -5.33 -1.57 -3.91
N ILE A 30 -5.43 -0.83 -5.02
CA ILE A 30 -6.71 -0.42 -5.59
C ILE A 30 -7.36 -1.63 -6.25
N GLU A 31 -8.43 -2.17 -5.67
CA GLU A 31 -9.12 -3.33 -6.23
C GLU A 31 -10.24 -2.97 -7.20
N LYS A 32 -10.93 -1.85 -6.96
CA LYS A 32 -12.05 -1.42 -7.81
C LYS A 32 -12.10 0.09 -7.93
N ASN A 33 -12.42 0.53 -9.14
CA ASN A 33 -12.82 1.91 -9.43
C ASN A 33 -14.31 1.95 -9.84
N GLU A 34 -14.96 3.08 -9.59
CA GLU A 34 -16.35 3.36 -9.93
C GLU A 34 -16.41 4.56 -10.88
N ARG A 35 -17.12 4.39 -12.00
CA ARG A 35 -17.30 5.46 -13.00
C ARG A 35 -18.31 6.49 -12.49
N GLY A 36 -18.24 7.72 -13.02
CA GLY A 36 -19.16 8.80 -12.66
C GLY A 36 -18.72 9.66 -11.48
N TRP A 37 -17.60 9.32 -10.84
CA TRP A 37 -16.97 10.13 -9.80
C TRP A 37 -15.69 10.81 -10.29
N SER A 38 -15.33 11.89 -9.62
CA SER A 38 -14.07 12.61 -9.84
C SER A 38 -13.25 12.67 -8.55
N GLY A 39 -11.94 12.90 -8.70
CA GLY A 39 -10.99 12.86 -7.60
C GLY A 39 -10.40 11.47 -7.37
N HIS A 40 -9.50 11.40 -6.39
CA HIS A 40 -8.60 10.26 -6.20
C HIS A 40 -8.57 9.80 -4.74
N LEU A 41 -8.12 8.56 -4.54
CA LEU A 41 -7.77 8.00 -3.23
C LEU A 41 -6.93 9.00 -2.43
N ARG A 42 -7.19 9.14 -1.13
CA ARG A 42 -6.33 9.95 -0.25
C ARG A 42 -5.76 9.08 0.85
N VAL A 43 -4.49 9.30 1.14
CA VAL A 43 -3.70 8.49 2.04
C VAL A 43 -2.79 9.37 2.88
N GLY A 44 -2.48 8.94 4.09
CA GLY A 44 -1.60 9.69 4.97
C GLY A 44 -1.40 9.06 6.33
N LEU A 45 -0.95 9.89 7.26
CA LEU A 45 -0.73 9.53 8.65
C LEU A 45 -1.59 10.39 9.58
N THR A 46 -1.96 9.84 10.73
CA THR A 46 -2.71 10.56 11.77
C THR A 46 -2.26 10.15 13.17
N GLN A 47 -2.33 11.08 14.13
CA GLN A 47 -2.17 10.80 15.56
C GLN A 47 -3.50 10.51 16.26
N LEU A 48 -4.61 10.46 15.52
CA LEU A 48 -5.90 10.05 16.05
C LEU A 48 -5.91 8.53 16.22
N ASN A 49 -6.05 8.08 17.47
CA ASN A 49 -6.14 6.66 17.78
C ASN A 49 -7.54 6.13 17.40
N PRO A 50 -7.66 5.16 16.46
CA PRO A 50 -8.94 4.60 16.03
C PRO A 50 -9.67 3.83 17.14
N GLY A 51 -8.97 3.39 18.20
CA GLY A 51 -9.59 2.78 19.38
C GLY A 51 -10.25 3.80 20.33
N ASN A 52 -9.93 5.09 20.20
CA ASN A 52 -10.57 6.14 20.98
C ASN A 52 -11.86 6.60 20.30
N ARG A 53 -12.84 7.04 21.09
CA ARG A 53 -14.03 7.69 20.54
C ARG A 53 -13.69 9.13 20.13
N PHE A 54 -13.85 9.43 18.85
CA PHE A 54 -13.86 10.78 18.30
C PHE A 54 -14.90 10.87 17.19
N GLU A 55 -15.39 12.07 16.92
CA GLU A 55 -16.31 12.27 15.81
C GLU A 55 -15.56 12.15 14.49
N LEU A 56 -15.93 11.15 13.70
CA LEU A 56 -15.35 10.93 12.39
C LEU A 56 -15.94 11.95 11.40
N PRO A 57 -15.11 12.81 10.79
CA PRO A 57 -15.59 13.73 9.78
C PRO A 57 -15.99 12.98 8.51
N GLN A 58 -16.64 13.71 7.60
CA GLN A 58 -17.13 13.15 6.35
C GLN A 58 -15.99 12.85 5.35
N PHE A 59 -14.93 13.66 5.36
CA PHE A 59 -13.80 13.57 4.43
C PHE A 59 -12.44 13.63 5.15
N ALA A 60 -11.39 13.07 4.55
CA ALA A 60 -10.03 13.31 5.02
C ALA A 60 -9.59 14.77 4.82
N LEU A 61 -9.92 15.33 3.65
CA LEU A 61 -9.56 16.69 3.27
C LEU A 61 -10.82 17.50 2.96
N PRO A 62 -10.96 18.70 3.53
CA PRO A 62 -10.05 19.33 4.49
C PRO A 62 -10.28 18.88 5.95
N ASP A 63 -11.41 18.23 6.26
CA ASP A 63 -11.94 18.10 7.62
C ASP A 63 -10.99 17.42 8.61
N LEU A 64 -10.53 16.20 8.31
CA LEU A 64 -9.65 15.44 9.21
C LEU A 64 -8.26 16.08 9.35
N ALA A 65 -7.75 16.70 8.28
CA ALA A 65 -6.50 17.46 8.31
C ALA A 65 -6.63 18.73 9.17
N ASN A 66 -7.77 19.44 9.10
CA ASN A 66 -8.03 20.65 9.88
C ASN A 66 -8.11 20.40 11.40
N LEU A 67 -8.26 19.14 11.84
CA LEU A 67 -8.12 18.78 13.25
C LEU A 67 -6.67 18.92 13.76
N GLY A 68 -5.70 19.19 12.87
CA GLY A 68 -4.31 19.47 13.22
C GLY A 68 -3.49 18.26 13.65
N LYS A 69 -4.01 17.05 13.46
CA LYS A 69 -3.39 15.78 13.87
C LYS A 69 -3.22 14.79 12.72
N SER A 70 -3.44 15.22 11.49
CA SER A 70 -3.44 14.35 10.31
C SER A 70 -2.76 15.00 9.12
N TRP A 71 -1.89 14.25 8.43
CA TRP A 71 -1.13 14.66 7.25
C TRP A 71 -1.52 13.77 6.09
N ILE A 72 -2.37 14.29 5.20
CA ILE A 72 -3.07 13.49 4.18
C ILE A 72 -2.92 14.13 2.82
N PHE A 73 -2.69 13.31 1.80
CA PHE A 73 -2.50 13.74 0.42
C PHE A 73 -3.35 12.90 -0.51
N ALA A 74 -3.81 13.51 -1.61
CA ALA A 74 -4.44 12.77 -2.70
C ALA A 74 -3.37 12.05 -3.53
N VAL A 75 -3.64 10.80 -3.90
CA VAL A 75 -2.82 10.03 -4.85
C VAL A 75 -3.09 10.56 -6.24
N THR A 76 -2.14 11.29 -6.80
CA THR A 76 -2.23 11.89 -8.14
C THR A 76 -1.43 11.09 -9.16
N LYS A 77 -1.66 11.37 -10.46
CA LYS A 77 -0.88 10.76 -11.55
C LYS A 77 0.59 11.19 -11.57
N THR A 78 0.86 12.38 -11.02
CA THR A 78 2.19 12.97 -10.87
C THR A 78 2.35 13.33 -9.40
N HIS A 79 3.34 12.74 -8.72
CA HIS A 79 3.46 12.94 -7.27
C HIS A 79 4.03 14.32 -6.90
N ASN A 80 3.53 14.88 -5.80
CA ASN A 80 4.00 16.13 -5.22
C ASN A 80 5.25 15.87 -4.37
N ARG A 81 6.41 15.72 -5.01
CA ARG A 81 7.67 15.59 -4.29
C ARG A 81 8.05 16.93 -3.66
N VAL A 82 8.25 16.96 -2.34
CA VAL A 82 8.95 18.07 -1.70
C VAL A 82 10.43 17.91 -2.06
N VAL A 83 10.95 18.80 -2.90
CA VAL A 83 12.37 18.80 -3.27
C VAL A 83 13.13 19.53 -2.16
N PRO A 84 14.07 18.87 -1.45
CA PRO A 84 14.93 19.58 -0.51
C PRO A 84 15.78 20.61 -1.26
N GLU A 85 15.92 21.82 -0.72
CA GLU A 85 16.67 22.91 -1.36
C GLU A 85 18.19 22.64 -1.52
N ASN A 86 18.71 21.50 -1.04
CA ASN A 86 20.15 21.17 -1.07
C ASN A 86 20.47 19.94 -1.95
N GLN A 87 21.46 20.13 -2.83
CA GLN A 87 21.76 19.42 -4.08
C GLN A 87 22.29 17.96 -3.99
N GLU A 88 22.10 17.24 -2.88
CA GLU A 88 22.45 15.81 -2.83
C GLU A 88 21.36 14.97 -3.54
N PRO A 89 21.73 14.01 -4.41
CA PRO A 89 20.75 13.14 -5.04
C PRO A 89 20.00 12.36 -3.97
N TYR A 90 18.70 12.60 -3.87
CA TYR A 90 17.81 11.92 -2.94
C TYR A 90 18.01 10.41 -2.97
N LYS A 91 18.33 9.83 -1.81
CA LYS A 91 18.47 8.38 -1.65
C LYS A 91 17.11 7.81 -1.28
N SER A 92 16.56 7.03 -2.21
CA SER A 92 15.31 6.29 -2.00
C SER A 92 15.33 5.51 -0.68
N VAL A 93 14.23 5.60 0.07
CA VAL A 93 13.99 4.81 1.29
C VAL A 93 13.91 3.32 0.97
N ILE A 94 13.52 3.01 -0.28
CA ILE A 94 13.54 1.66 -0.83
C ILE A 94 14.81 1.49 -1.64
N ARG A 95 15.79 0.78 -1.07
CA ARG A 95 17.01 0.37 -1.77
C ARG A 95 16.66 -0.48 -2.99
N ASN A 96 17.51 -0.54 -4.02
CA ASN A 96 17.35 -1.43 -5.19
C ASN A 96 17.79 -2.89 -4.91
N SER A 97 17.29 -3.52 -3.84
CA SER A 97 17.59 -4.92 -3.45
C SER A 97 16.36 -5.81 -3.58
N GLU A 98 16.41 -6.96 -4.24
CA GLU A 98 15.24 -7.87 -4.43
C GLU A 98 14.43 -8.10 -3.16
N VAL A 99 15.12 -8.19 -2.02
CA VAL A 99 14.51 -8.22 -0.68
C VAL A 99 14.61 -6.84 -0.04
N ILE A 100 13.48 -6.36 0.48
CA ILE A 100 13.37 -5.12 1.25
C ILE A 100 13.35 -5.50 2.73
N HIS A 101 14.19 -4.83 3.51
CA HIS A 101 14.29 -5.01 4.95
C HIS A 101 13.70 -3.81 5.68
N THR A 102 12.84 -4.07 6.65
CA THR A 102 12.24 -3.07 7.54
C THR A 102 12.33 -3.56 8.99
N PRO A 103 12.11 -2.70 10.00
CA PRO A 103 12.12 -3.13 11.40
C PRO A 103 11.08 -4.21 11.74
N ARG A 104 10.00 -4.33 10.95
CA ARG A 104 8.97 -5.37 11.13
C ARG A 104 9.33 -6.71 10.48
N GLY A 105 10.35 -6.74 9.62
CA GLY A 105 10.76 -7.93 8.88
C GLY A 105 11.15 -7.62 7.45
N SER A 106 11.31 -8.68 6.67
CA SER A 106 11.78 -8.60 5.28
C SER A 106 10.75 -9.17 4.32
N PHE A 107 10.65 -8.60 3.13
CA PHE A 107 9.71 -9.05 2.10
C PHE A 107 10.27 -8.80 0.69
N SER A 108 9.74 -9.50 -0.32
CA SER A 108 10.16 -9.32 -1.71
C SER A 108 9.67 -7.98 -2.28
N ARG A 109 10.52 -7.25 -3.02
CA ARG A 109 10.11 -6.02 -3.74
C ARG A 109 8.90 -6.24 -4.62
N ASN A 110 8.72 -7.43 -5.18
CA ASN A 110 7.60 -7.76 -6.04
C ASN A 110 6.25 -7.59 -5.34
N MET A 111 6.21 -7.63 -4.01
CA MET A 111 5.00 -7.31 -3.23
C MET A 111 4.61 -5.84 -3.28
N LEU A 112 5.51 -4.94 -3.67
CA LEU A 112 5.18 -3.53 -3.93
C LEU A 112 4.71 -3.28 -5.36
N LEU A 113 4.95 -4.22 -6.27
CA LEU A 113 4.59 -4.10 -7.68
C LEU A 113 3.16 -4.58 -7.93
N PRO A 114 2.42 -3.97 -8.87
CA PRO A 114 1.16 -4.49 -9.37
C PRO A 114 1.31 -5.92 -9.92
N ILE A 115 0.28 -6.74 -9.73
CA ILE A 115 0.23 -8.10 -10.27
C ILE A 115 -0.47 -8.05 -11.64
N SER A 116 0.19 -8.57 -12.67
CA SER A 116 -0.40 -8.79 -13.99
C SER A 116 -1.53 -9.82 -13.94
N ARG A 117 -2.40 -9.82 -14.96
CA ARG A 117 -3.48 -10.81 -15.11
C ARG A 117 -3.02 -12.28 -15.05
N ASN A 118 -1.74 -12.54 -15.30
CA ASN A 118 -1.14 -13.89 -15.27
C ASN A 118 -0.61 -14.30 -13.88
N GLY A 119 -0.75 -13.45 -12.87
CA GLY A 119 -0.23 -13.66 -11.52
C GLY A 119 1.24 -13.23 -11.31
N GLU A 120 1.90 -12.76 -12.37
CA GLU A 120 3.30 -12.30 -12.32
C GLU A 120 3.40 -10.81 -11.93
N PRO A 121 4.45 -10.39 -11.20
CA PRO A 121 4.74 -8.98 -10.96
C PRO A 121 4.99 -8.24 -12.27
N CYS A 122 4.41 -7.04 -12.43
CA CYS A 122 4.73 -6.17 -13.56
C CYS A 122 6.17 -5.62 -13.40
N ASN A 123 7.14 -6.19 -14.10
CA ASN A 123 8.51 -5.67 -14.13
C ASN A 123 8.65 -4.53 -15.15
N ASN A 124 9.40 -3.49 -14.79
CA ASN A 124 9.69 -2.32 -15.64
C ASN A 124 10.48 -2.66 -16.95
N SER A 125 10.88 -3.91 -17.18
CA SER A 125 11.72 -4.31 -18.31
C SER A 125 10.97 -4.66 -19.60
N ASP A 126 9.66 -4.92 -19.53
CA ASP A 126 8.84 -5.21 -20.71
C ASP A 126 8.00 -3.99 -21.05
N ASN A 127 7.98 -3.58 -22.33
CA ASN A 127 7.18 -2.49 -22.91
C ASN A 127 5.65 -2.70 -22.79
N LYS A 128 5.12 -2.95 -21.59
CA LYS A 128 3.71 -3.13 -21.27
C LYS A 128 3.28 -2.03 -20.30
N SER A 129 2.48 -1.11 -20.81
CA SER A 129 1.63 -0.13 -20.08
C SER A 129 2.01 0.11 -18.62
N THR A 130 2.72 1.21 -18.37
CA THR A 130 2.91 1.73 -17.01
C THR A 130 1.55 2.01 -16.40
N ILE A 131 1.13 1.14 -15.49
CA ILE A 131 -0.09 1.32 -14.69
C ILE A 131 0.03 2.63 -13.91
N LEU A 132 -0.98 3.48 -14.03
CA LEU A 132 -0.98 4.77 -13.34
C LEU A 132 -1.22 4.56 -11.83
N PRO A 133 -0.77 5.48 -10.96
CA PRO A 133 -0.99 5.40 -9.51
C PRO A 133 -2.46 5.25 -9.09
N THR A 134 -3.40 5.68 -9.95
CA THR A 134 -4.84 5.67 -9.69
C THR A 134 -5.57 4.49 -10.31
N ASP A 135 -4.86 3.63 -11.05
CA ASP A 135 -5.46 2.52 -11.78
C ASP A 135 -5.68 1.30 -10.88
N ILE A 136 -6.63 0.46 -11.28
CA ILE A 136 -6.90 -0.82 -10.61
C ILE A 136 -5.65 -1.71 -10.69
N GLY A 137 -5.24 -2.23 -9.55
CA GLY A 137 -4.02 -3.02 -9.37
C GLY A 137 -2.82 -2.20 -8.89
N SER A 138 -2.90 -0.86 -8.89
CA SER A 138 -1.84 -0.02 -8.35
C SER A 138 -1.71 -0.22 -6.84
N ARG A 139 -0.46 -0.23 -6.35
CA ARG A 139 -0.12 -0.40 -4.95
C ARG A 139 0.45 0.88 -4.37
N ILE A 140 -0.18 1.36 -3.29
CA ILE A 140 0.12 2.62 -2.63
C ILE A 140 0.54 2.29 -1.20
N GLY A 141 1.80 2.56 -0.89
CA GLY A 141 2.43 2.37 0.40
C GLY A 141 2.62 3.70 1.10
N ILE A 142 2.44 3.69 2.42
CA ILE A 142 2.72 4.81 3.31
C ILE A 142 3.75 4.33 4.32
N MET A 143 4.78 5.13 4.54
CA MET A 143 5.74 4.90 5.61
C MET A 143 6.22 6.23 6.19
N TYR A 144 6.88 6.17 7.35
CA TYR A 144 7.62 7.32 7.85
C TYR A 144 8.97 6.92 8.40
N LYS A 145 9.92 7.85 8.31
CA LYS A 145 11.20 7.81 9.02
C LYS A 145 11.18 8.80 10.16
N VAL A 146 12.06 8.61 11.13
CA VAL A 146 12.30 9.59 12.19
C VAL A 146 13.65 10.22 11.94
N GLU A 147 13.67 11.54 11.83
CA GLU A 147 14.87 12.36 11.65
C GLU A 147 14.71 13.58 12.55
N ASP A 148 15.72 13.93 13.35
CA ASP A 148 15.68 15.08 14.28
C ASP A 148 14.41 15.19 15.15
N ASN A 149 13.91 14.05 15.64
CA ASN A 149 12.70 13.96 16.48
C ASN A 149 11.38 14.38 15.79
N VAL A 150 11.39 14.47 14.46
CA VAL A 150 10.20 14.63 13.61
C VAL A 150 10.05 13.42 12.70
N ALA A 151 8.81 13.17 12.26
CA ALA A 151 8.51 12.16 11.28
C ALA A 151 8.53 12.75 9.87
N GLU A 152 9.26 12.05 8.99
CA GLU A 152 9.29 12.28 7.55
C GLU A 152 8.47 11.19 6.85
N MET A 153 7.31 11.57 6.31
CA MET A 153 6.39 10.66 5.61
C MET A 153 6.75 10.51 4.13
N HIS A 154 6.75 9.27 3.65
CA HIS A 154 7.00 8.92 2.24
C HIS A 154 5.85 8.10 1.67
N PHE A 155 5.60 8.29 0.38
CA PHE A 155 4.75 7.40 -0.40
C PHE A 155 5.58 6.46 -1.25
N ILE A 156 5.06 5.25 -1.39
CA ILE A 156 5.65 4.20 -2.23
C ILE A 156 4.58 3.81 -3.23
N ILE A 157 4.79 4.09 -4.50
CA ILE A 157 3.81 3.82 -5.54
C ILE A 157 4.40 2.80 -6.50
N ASN A 158 3.75 1.64 -6.61
CA ASN A 158 4.16 0.56 -7.51
C ASN A 158 5.66 0.21 -7.40
N GLY A 159 6.18 0.16 -6.16
CA GLY A 159 7.59 -0.16 -5.88
C GLY A 159 8.56 1.01 -5.97
N GLU A 160 8.09 2.19 -6.39
CA GLU A 160 8.90 3.40 -6.47
C GLU A 160 8.61 4.34 -5.30
N ASP A 161 9.66 4.69 -4.56
CA ASP A 161 9.63 5.72 -3.55
C ASP A 161 9.46 7.11 -4.18
N GLN A 162 8.48 7.86 -3.69
CA GLN A 162 8.12 9.17 -4.22
C GLN A 162 8.80 10.32 -3.48
N GLY A 163 9.57 10.03 -2.42
CA GLY A 163 10.23 11.03 -1.61
C GLY A 163 9.37 11.60 -0.48
N PRO A 164 9.95 12.53 0.30
CA PRO A 164 9.28 13.12 1.44
C PRO A 164 8.07 13.93 0.97
N SER A 165 6.91 13.58 1.52
CA SER A 165 5.65 14.29 1.27
C SER A 165 5.28 15.23 2.42
N SER A 166 5.79 14.94 3.62
CA SER A 166 5.81 15.85 4.77
C SER A 166 7.02 15.50 5.63
N ASN A 167 7.80 16.50 6.05
CA ASN A 167 9.06 16.33 6.78
C ASN A 167 9.04 16.91 8.20
N THR A 168 7.88 17.34 8.69
CA THR A 168 7.75 18.10 9.95
C THR A 168 6.62 17.56 10.84
N ILE A 169 6.32 16.26 10.74
CA ILE A 169 5.29 15.63 11.58
C ILE A 169 5.82 15.51 13.02
N PRO A 170 5.24 16.20 14.02
CA PRO A 170 5.71 16.15 15.40
C PRO A 170 5.37 14.80 16.03
N LEU A 171 6.35 14.13 16.64
CA LEU A 171 6.17 12.82 17.26
C LEU A 171 5.62 12.89 18.71
N GLN A 172 5.66 14.07 19.33
CA GLN A 172 5.24 14.27 20.72
C GLN A 172 3.71 14.21 20.88
N GLY A 173 2.96 14.39 19.80
CA GLY A 173 1.49 14.36 19.78
C GLY A 173 0.88 12.95 19.88
N GLY A 174 1.70 11.90 19.80
CA GLY A 174 1.27 10.51 19.91
C GLY A 174 1.77 9.63 18.75
N PRO A 175 1.46 8.32 18.80
CA PRO A 175 1.84 7.37 17.76
C PRO A 175 1.08 7.64 16.44
N LEU A 176 1.68 7.26 15.32
CA LEU A 176 1.14 7.51 13.97
C LEU A 176 0.42 6.27 13.44
N TYR A 177 -0.83 6.45 12.98
CA TYR A 177 -1.64 5.45 12.30
C TYR A 177 -1.75 5.80 10.81
N ALA A 178 -1.91 4.80 9.95
CA ALA A 178 -2.25 5.04 8.55
C ALA A 178 -3.71 5.48 8.48
N VAL A 179 -4.00 6.41 7.58
CA VAL A 179 -5.36 6.79 7.20
C VAL A 179 -5.53 6.66 5.70
N VAL A 180 -6.67 6.10 5.31
CA VAL A 180 -7.06 5.94 3.90
C VAL A 180 -8.51 6.42 3.76
N ASP A 181 -8.73 7.40 2.90
CA ASP A 181 -10.05 7.89 2.49
C ASP A 181 -10.37 7.33 1.10
N VAL A 182 -11.27 6.35 1.05
CA VAL A 182 -11.70 5.70 -0.20
C VAL A 182 -12.61 6.65 -0.99
N TYR A 183 -11.96 7.58 -1.69
CA TYR A 183 -12.58 8.76 -2.28
C TYR A 183 -12.51 8.77 -3.81
N GLY A 184 -13.44 9.51 -4.42
CA GLY A 184 -13.46 9.80 -5.85
C GLY A 184 -13.71 8.56 -6.69
N THR A 185 -12.84 8.35 -7.69
CA THR A 185 -12.94 7.19 -8.60
C THR A 185 -12.67 5.87 -7.90
N THR A 186 -11.94 5.86 -6.78
CA THR A 186 -11.61 4.63 -6.06
C THR A 186 -12.80 4.16 -5.24
N LYS A 187 -13.25 2.93 -5.48
CA LYS A 187 -14.40 2.31 -4.83
C LYS A 187 -13.98 1.37 -3.70
N GLN A 188 -12.86 0.67 -3.90
CA GLN A 188 -12.41 -0.39 -3.01
C GLN A 188 -10.89 -0.49 -3.01
N VAL A 189 -10.33 -0.65 -1.81
CA VAL A 189 -8.91 -0.93 -1.58
C VAL A 189 -8.73 -2.16 -0.71
N ARG A 190 -7.62 -2.86 -0.88
CA ARG A 190 -7.25 -4.04 -0.06
C ARG A 190 -5.89 -3.85 0.57
N ILE A 191 -5.76 -4.24 1.83
CA ILE A 191 -4.46 -4.31 2.50
C ILE A 191 -3.63 -5.44 1.86
N VAL A 192 -2.39 -5.11 1.48
CA VAL A 192 -1.38 -6.08 1.05
C VAL A 192 -0.49 -6.37 2.25
N GLN A 193 -0.60 -7.58 2.80
CA GLN A 193 0.17 -7.98 3.98
C GLN A 193 1.63 -8.21 3.61
N LEU A 194 2.50 -7.25 3.92
CA LEU A 194 3.95 -7.36 3.69
C LEU A 194 4.64 -8.23 4.74
N TYR A 195 4.25 -8.06 6.00
CA TYR A 195 4.85 -8.72 7.14
C TYR A 195 3.92 -9.84 7.58
N GLY A 196 4.12 -11.02 7.01
CA GLY A 196 3.37 -12.21 7.37
C GLY A 196 4.26 -13.43 7.22
N VAL A 197 4.11 -14.37 8.14
CA VAL A 197 4.50 -15.75 7.86
C VAL A 197 3.48 -16.24 6.83
N THR A 198 3.91 -16.56 5.62
CA THR A 198 3.03 -17.24 4.68
C THR A 198 2.46 -18.45 5.39
N SER A 199 1.14 -18.70 5.25
CA SER A 199 0.59 -19.94 5.79
C SER A 199 1.43 -21.09 5.24
N LEU A 200 1.69 -22.13 6.04
CA LEU A 200 2.45 -23.29 5.57
C LEU A 200 1.91 -23.79 4.22
N GLN A 201 0.58 -23.77 4.08
CA GLN A 201 -0.12 -24.08 2.85
C GLN A 201 0.28 -23.18 1.66
N ASN A 202 0.41 -21.86 1.83
CA ASN A 202 0.88 -20.95 0.77
C ASN A 202 2.39 -21.11 0.51
N ALA A 203 3.20 -21.25 1.56
CA ALA A 203 4.64 -21.50 1.42
C ALA A 203 4.93 -22.79 0.63
N CYS A 204 4.19 -23.86 0.93
CA CYS A 204 4.27 -25.11 0.18
C CYS A 204 3.80 -24.95 -1.27
N ARG A 205 2.76 -24.14 -1.53
CA ARG A 205 2.30 -23.84 -2.89
C ARG A 205 3.41 -23.20 -3.70
N ASP A 206 3.99 -22.13 -3.17
CA ASP A 206 5.01 -21.34 -3.85
C ASP A 206 6.25 -22.21 -4.14
N LEU A 207 6.67 -23.04 -3.18
CA LEU A 207 7.75 -24.00 -3.37
C LEU A 207 7.44 -25.02 -4.47
N LEU A 208 6.23 -25.58 -4.49
CA LEU A 208 5.82 -26.54 -5.52
C LEU A 208 5.77 -25.90 -6.92
N LEU A 209 5.29 -24.67 -7.02
CA LEU A 209 5.23 -23.93 -8.28
C LEU A 209 6.61 -23.54 -8.82
N GLN A 210 7.63 -23.42 -7.96
CA GLN A 210 9.03 -23.27 -8.38
C GLN A 210 9.63 -24.58 -8.92
N LEU A 211 9.17 -25.72 -8.42
CA LEU A 211 9.69 -27.04 -8.78
C LEU A 211 8.97 -27.68 -9.97
N VAL A 212 7.74 -27.24 -10.27
CA VAL A 212 6.86 -27.87 -11.26
C VAL A 212 6.36 -26.84 -12.28
N LYS A 213 6.47 -27.16 -13.57
CA LYS A 213 5.91 -26.32 -14.64
C LYS A 213 4.39 -26.28 -14.54
N LYS A 214 3.78 -25.12 -14.82
CA LYS A 214 2.32 -24.94 -14.79
C LYS A 214 1.52 -26.01 -15.55
N THR A 215 2.06 -26.49 -16.69
CA THR A 215 1.43 -27.53 -17.52
C THR A 215 1.41 -28.91 -16.88
N ASP A 216 2.34 -29.18 -15.96
CA ASP A 216 2.51 -30.50 -15.33
C ASP A 216 1.73 -30.60 -14.01
N ILE A 217 1.17 -29.50 -13.50
CA ILE A 217 0.42 -29.45 -12.24
C ILE A 217 -0.78 -30.42 -12.27
N GLU A 218 -1.48 -30.54 -13.40
CA GLU A 218 -2.61 -31.46 -13.55
C GLU A 218 -2.22 -32.94 -13.47
N ARG A 219 -0.94 -33.25 -13.72
CA ARG A 219 -0.42 -34.64 -13.73
C ARG A 219 0.13 -35.06 -12.38
N LEU A 220 0.22 -34.14 -11.42
CA LEU A 220 0.68 -34.46 -10.08
C LEU A 220 -0.31 -35.42 -9.41
N PRO A 221 0.18 -36.44 -8.66
CA PRO A 221 -0.66 -37.38 -7.93
C PRO A 221 -1.23 -36.74 -6.64
N LEU A 222 -1.85 -35.57 -6.78
CA LEU A 222 -2.39 -34.76 -5.69
C LEU A 222 -3.92 -34.72 -5.75
N PRO A 223 -4.61 -34.59 -4.60
CA PRO A 223 -6.06 -34.38 -4.56
C PRO A 223 -6.50 -33.17 -5.38
N LYS A 224 -7.68 -33.25 -6.02
CA LYS A 224 -8.24 -32.19 -6.89
C LYS A 224 -8.26 -30.80 -6.24
N LYS A 225 -8.63 -30.71 -4.96
CA LYS A 225 -8.62 -29.44 -4.22
C LYS A 225 -7.24 -28.80 -4.13
N ILE A 226 -6.18 -29.62 -4.00
CA ILE A 226 -4.80 -29.12 -3.97
C ILE A 226 -4.37 -28.69 -5.38
N ILE A 227 -4.76 -29.43 -6.43
CA ILE A 227 -4.50 -29.02 -7.81
C ILE A 227 -5.18 -27.67 -8.12
N GLN A 228 -6.45 -27.50 -7.74
CA GLN A 228 -7.18 -26.22 -7.88
C GLN A 228 -6.52 -25.10 -7.08
N PHE A 229 -6.08 -25.40 -5.85
CA PHE A 229 -5.33 -24.47 -5.01
C PHE A 229 -4.00 -24.02 -5.65
N LEU A 230 -3.21 -24.95 -6.21
CA LEU A 230 -1.97 -24.65 -6.93
C LEU A 230 -2.23 -23.79 -8.19
N ARG A 231 -3.43 -23.90 -8.78
CA ARG A 231 -3.87 -23.13 -9.95
C ARG A 231 -4.56 -21.81 -9.63
N TYR A 232 -4.73 -21.47 -8.36
CA TYR A 232 -5.48 -20.29 -7.92
C TYR A 232 -6.96 -20.31 -8.35
N GLU A 233 -7.58 -21.50 -8.36
CA GLU A 233 -8.97 -21.74 -8.78
C GLU A 233 -9.94 -22.03 -7.61
N LEU A 234 -9.53 -21.70 -6.39
CA LEU A 234 -10.35 -21.83 -5.17
C LEU A 234 -10.98 -20.51 -4.75
#